data_AF-A0AAD2TZM8-F1
#
_entry.id   AF-A0AAD2TZM8-F1
#
_cell.length_a   1.000
_cell.length_b   1.000
_cell.length_c   1.000
_cell.angle_alpha   90.00
_cell.angle_beta   90.00
_cell.angle_gamma   90.00
#
_symmetry.space_group_name_H-M   'P 1'
#
loop_
_entity.id
_entity.type
_entity.pdbx_description
1 polymer ?
#
loop_
_entity_poly.entity_id
_entity_poly.type
_entity_poly.pdbx_seq_one_letter_code
_entity_poly.pdbx_strand_id
1 'polypeptide(L)'
;MWTALIVVAIIGIVFYFVKNNKKQGSTQENLLVSSGNPKELIEPFRQNTSLNLPPSHYLAWHKKYYFDVVGESNYQNNLKQIAGGKREKSKQTVVQAILKQEPTNPYDKNAIQVYINGLLVGYLSKETASELSKILGNLGFNNECLLQVNAIVIGGWINKSSEGSYGVRLDLPEDLDLIRNLITTESLEKAAELANACTISSEQKEFFVITGLDIPEKTTYKNFNRVKNKLLKDIEVNNPEAHAKWIDHLTEMEELNAEEGVYEFWTDKDNLEEFWIKKPKKTELKKAVNNLRDEGHSWADLYDSPELVYDELIKINPDLERD
;
A
#
# COMPACT_ATOMS: atom_id res chain seq x y z
N MET A 1 -12.39 32.31 11.20
CA MET A 1 -11.22 31.85 11.98
C MET A 1 -11.26 30.32 12.11
N TRP A 2 -11.30 29.61 10.97
CA TRP A 2 -11.67 28.19 10.87
C TRP A 2 -10.67 27.35 10.06
N THR A 3 -9.55 27.94 9.62
CA THR A 3 -8.49 27.24 8.87
C THR A 3 -7.37 26.67 9.75
N ALA A 4 -7.39 26.96 11.06
CA ALA A 4 -6.33 26.56 11.99
C ALA A 4 -6.58 25.21 12.70
N LEU A 5 -7.82 24.69 12.72
CA LEU A 5 -8.16 23.44 13.41
C LEU A 5 -7.95 22.18 12.56
N ILE A 6 -8.10 22.28 11.23
CA ILE A 6 -7.91 21.15 10.31
C ILE A 6 -6.43 20.75 10.18
N VAL A 7 -5.50 21.69 10.42
CA VAL A 7 -4.06 21.41 10.35
C VAL A 7 -3.55 20.66 11.59
N VAL A 8 -4.23 20.75 12.74
CA VAL A 8 -3.79 20.08 13.98
C VAL A 8 -4.16 18.59 14.00
N ALA A 9 -5.30 18.21 13.42
CA ALA A 9 -5.73 16.81 13.32
C ALA A 9 -4.84 15.98 12.37
N ILE A 10 -4.47 16.55 11.22
CA ILE A 10 -3.57 15.88 10.25
C ILE A 10 -2.14 15.74 10.81
N ILE A 11 -1.67 16.71 11.61
CA ILE A 11 -0.37 16.62 12.29
C ILE A 11 -0.39 15.52 13.37
N GLY A 12 -1.51 15.33 14.08
CA GLY A 12 -1.67 14.27 15.09
C GLY A 12 -1.54 12.85 14.52
N ILE A 13 -2.21 12.58 13.40
CA ILE A 13 -2.20 11.27 12.73
C ILE A 13 -0.82 10.96 12.13
N VAL A 14 -0.16 11.97 11.54
CA VAL A 14 1.22 11.81 11.01
C VAL A 14 2.25 11.63 12.15
N PHE A 15 2.06 12.25 13.32
CA PHE A 15 2.96 12.06 14.47
C PHE A 15 2.77 10.70 15.17
N TYR A 16 1.56 10.13 15.15
CA TYR A 16 1.26 8.81 15.69
C TYR A 16 1.97 7.69 14.89
N PHE A 17 1.89 7.72 13.55
CA PHE A 17 2.58 6.76 12.68
C PHE A 17 4.11 6.78 12.82
N VAL A 18 4.71 7.95 13.10
CA VAL A 18 6.16 8.07 13.32
C VAL A 18 6.61 7.56 14.69
N LYS A 19 5.73 7.59 15.71
CA LYS A 19 6.05 7.16 17.08
C LYS A 19 5.90 5.65 17.29
N ASN A 20 5.04 4.97 16.53
CA ASN A 20 4.77 3.54 16.70
C ASN A 20 5.86 2.60 16.14
N ASN A 21 6.79 3.11 15.32
CA ASN A 21 7.96 2.35 14.86
C ASN A 21 9.11 2.22 15.90
N LYS A 22 8.87 2.55 17.18
CA LYS A 22 9.93 2.68 18.20
C LYS A 22 9.87 1.71 19.38
N LYS A 23 8.96 0.73 19.42
CA LYS A 23 8.83 -0.17 20.58
C LYS A 23 8.59 -1.62 20.18
N GLN A 24 9.62 -2.31 19.70
CA GLN A 24 9.77 -3.74 20.01
C GLN A 24 11.25 -4.05 20.20
N GLY A 25 11.68 -3.93 21.46
CA GLY A 25 12.96 -4.42 21.96
C GLY A 25 12.71 -5.52 23.00
N SER A 26 13.18 -6.72 22.66
CA SER A 26 13.73 -7.79 23.51
C SER A 26 12.99 -8.26 24.78
N THR A 27 12.73 -9.57 24.81
CA THR A 27 12.99 -10.41 26.00
C THR A 27 13.63 -11.73 25.56
N GLN A 28 14.84 -12.02 26.06
CA GLN A 28 15.50 -13.32 25.98
C GLN A 28 14.90 -14.27 27.01
N GLU A 29 14.67 -15.53 26.63
CA GLU A 29 14.76 -16.65 27.57
C GLU A 29 15.58 -17.81 26.99
N ASN A 30 16.48 -18.31 27.83
CA ASN A 30 17.41 -19.40 27.58
C ASN A 30 16.70 -20.76 27.60
N LEU A 31 17.00 -21.64 26.64
CA LEU A 31 16.87 -23.08 26.80
C LEU A 31 18.14 -23.77 26.25
N LEU A 32 18.74 -24.60 27.10
CA LEU A 32 20.05 -25.21 26.95
C LEU A 32 20.09 -26.31 25.86
N VAL A 33 21.01 -26.10 24.92
CA VAL A 33 21.85 -27.02 24.13
C VAL A 33 21.48 -28.52 24.12
N SER A 34 21.09 -29.00 22.93
CA SER A 34 21.41 -30.34 22.44
C SER A 34 22.48 -30.20 21.36
N SER A 35 23.62 -30.85 21.56
CA SER A 35 24.84 -30.79 20.77
C SER A 35 24.64 -31.23 19.32
N GLY A 36 24.68 -30.27 18.40
CA GLY A 36 24.90 -30.47 16.96
C GLY A 36 25.76 -29.32 16.45
N ASN A 37 26.73 -29.60 15.58
CA ASN A 37 27.70 -28.63 15.08
C ASN A 37 26.97 -27.45 14.39
N PRO A 38 27.12 -26.19 14.85
CA PRO A 38 26.39 -25.02 14.30
C PRO A 38 26.67 -24.73 12.82
N LYS A 39 27.70 -25.36 12.23
CA LYS A 39 28.01 -25.23 10.81
C LYS A 39 27.15 -26.12 9.90
N GLU A 40 26.49 -27.15 10.41
CA GLU A 40 25.70 -28.10 9.59
C GLU A 40 24.20 -27.77 9.50
N LEU A 41 23.69 -26.81 10.28
CA LEU A 41 22.28 -26.38 10.23
C LEU A 41 22.05 -25.08 9.43
N ILE A 42 23.10 -24.51 8.83
CA ILE A 42 23.06 -23.23 8.09
C ILE A 42 23.32 -23.44 6.58
N GLU A 43 23.58 -24.67 6.12
CA GLU A 43 24.04 -25.01 4.77
C GLU A 43 22.95 -25.60 3.82
N PRO A 44 21.70 -25.07 3.81
CA PRO A 44 20.94 -25.09 2.54
C PRO A 44 20.43 -23.72 2.05
N PHE A 45 20.58 -22.64 2.82
CA PHE A 45 20.07 -21.31 2.40
C PHE A 45 21.10 -20.42 1.67
N ARG A 46 22.28 -20.96 1.33
CA ARG A 46 23.40 -20.19 0.75
C ARG A 46 23.71 -20.48 -0.72
N GLN A 47 22.85 -21.20 -1.43
CA GLN A 47 23.03 -21.46 -2.86
C GLN A 47 21.83 -20.89 -3.63
N ASN A 48 22.13 -20.01 -4.61
CA ASN A 48 21.23 -19.17 -5.42
C ASN A 48 20.92 -17.83 -4.74
N THR A 49 21.22 -16.64 -5.29
CA THR A 49 21.45 -16.26 -6.68
C THR A 49 21.92 -14.81 -6.65
N SER A 50 23.16 -14.50 -7.06
CA SER A 50 23.41 -13.18 -7.62
C SER A 50 22.77 -13.19 -9.00
N LEU A 51 21.58 -12.62 -9.13
CA LEU A 51 20.92 -12.53 -10.42
C LEU A 51 21.72 -11.56 -11.31
N ASN A 52 22.71 -12.09 -12.02
CA ASN A 52 23.57 -11.37 -12.97
C ASN A 52 23.04 -11.47 -14.40
N LEU A 53 21.84 -12.03 -14.58
CA LEU A 53 21.20 -12.11 -15.89
C LEU A 53 20.62 -10.75 -16.25
N PRO A 54 20.76 -10.31 -17.52
CA PRO A 54 20.09 -9.11 -17.97
C PRO A 54 18.57 -9.32 -17.88
N PRO A 55 17.81 -8.25 -17.58
CA PRO A 55 16.36 -8.33 -17.63
C PRO A 55 15.89 -8.66 -19.04
N SER A 56 14.78 -9.40 -19.10
CA SER A 56 14.10 -9.69 -20.37
C SER A 56 13.08 -8.61 -20.74
N HIS A 57 12.57 -7.89 -19.74
CA HIS A 57 11.47 -6.95 -19.88
C HIS A 57 11.68 -5.76 -18.94
N TYR A 58 11.10 -4.63 -19.32
CA TYR A 58 11.18 -3.35 -18.64
C TYR A 58 9.77 -2.84 -18.36
N LEU A 59 9.58 -2.30 -17.17
CA LEU A 59 8.36 -1.65 -16.73
C LEU A 59 8.74 -0.38 -15.97
N ALA A 60 8.06 0.71 -16.28
CA ALA A 60 8.22 1.97 -15.59
C ALA A 60 6.86 2.63 -15.42
N TRP A 61 6.75 3.51 -14.44
CA TRP A 61 5.54 4.26 -14.20
C TRP A 61 5.80 5.75 -14.23
N HIS A 62 5.71 6.44 -13.09
CA HIS A 62 5.83 7.89 -13.01
C HIS A 62 6.81 8.32 -11.92
N LYS A 63 7.74 7.44 -11.52
CA LYS A 63 8.68 7.62 -10.41
C LYS A 63 7.96 8.03 -9.13
N LYS A 64 6.84 7.36 -8.86
CA LYS A 64 5.99 7.62 -7.70
C LYS A 64 6.37 6.79 -6.49
N TYR A 65 6.87 5.57 -6.73
CA TYR A 65 7.39 4.67 -5.71
C TYR A 65 6.39 4.40 -4.57
N TYR A 66 5.16 3.97 -4.91
CA TYR A 66 4.10 3.69 -3.92
C TYR A 66 4.05 2.23 -3.47
N PHE A 67 4.69 1.31 -4.20
CA PHE A 67 4.62 -0.10 -3.86
C PHE A 67 5.70 -0.50 -2.86
N ASP A 68 5.31 -0.79 -1.63
CA ASP A 68 6.22 -1.30 -0.62
C ASP A 68 6.63 -2.75 -0.95
N VAL A 69 7.92 -3.02 -0.73
CA VAL A 69 8.45 -4.39 -0.65
C VAL A 69 8.20 -4.90 0.76
N VAL A 70 8.10 -6.22 0.92
CA VAL A 70 7.96 -6.85 2.24
C VAL A 70 9.11 -7.81 2.52
N GLY A 71 9.31 -8.11 3.80
CA GLY A 71 10.34 -9.03 4.26
C GLY A 71 11.75 -8.45 4.24
N GLU A 72 11.92 -7.14 4.04
CA GLU A 72 13.23 -6.49 3.98
C GLU A 72 13.99 -6.57 5.31
N SER A 73 13.30 -6.82 6.42
CA SER A 73 13.91 -7.08 7.73
C SER A 73 14.91 -8.24 7.67
N ASN A 74 14.66 -9.25 6.83
CA ASN A 74 15.55 -10.38 6.61
C ASN A 74 16.78 -10.05 5.75
N TYR A 75 16.79 -8.89 5.08
CA TYR A 75 17.78 -8.51 4.06
C TYR A 75 18.45 -7.15 4.34
N GLN A 76 18.41 -6.66 5.58
CA GLN A 76 19.00 -5.37 5.96
C GLN A 76 20.50 -5.24 5.62
N ASN A 77 21.25 -6.34 5.71
CA ASN A 77 22.67 -6.35 5.33
C ASN A 77 22.88 -6.14 3.82
N ASN A 78 21.99 -6.67 2.97
CA ASN A 78 22.04 -6.46 1.52
C ASN A 78 21.69 -5.01 1.19
N LEU A 79 20.63 -4.48 1.81
CA LEU A 79 20.21 -3.09 1.63
C LEU A 79 21.27 -2.09 2.09
N LYS A 80 21.98 -2.39 3.19
CA LYS A 80 23.13 -1.59 3.63
C LYS A 80 24.28 -1.59 2.62
N GLN A 81 24.53 -2.71 1.92
CA GLN A 81 25.54 -2.76 0.85
C GLN A 81 25.14 -1.88 -0.35
N ILE A 82 23.85 -1.84 -0.68
CA ILE A 82 23.31 -1.06 -1.79
C ILE A 82 23.25 0.44 -1.48
N ALA A 83 22.66 0.81 -0.34
CA ALA A 83 22.41 2.21 0.03
C ALA A 83 23.57 2.87 0.79
N GLY A 84 24.52 2.06 1.27
CA GLY A 84 25.58 2.47 2.19
C GLY A 84 25.14 2.43 3.66
N GLY A 85 26.10 2.66 4.57
CA GLY A 85 25.86 2.65 6.02
C GLY A 85 24.86 3.71 6.51
N LYS A 86 24.24 3.44 7.67
CA LYS A 86 23.24 4.32 8.27
C LYS A 86 23.80 5.70 8.58
N ARG A 87 22.99 6.74 8.43
CA ARG A 87 23.36 8.15 8.70
C ARG A 87 22.34 8.81 9.63
N GLU A 88 22.67 9.96 10.21
CA GLU A 88 21.73 10.69 11.09
C GLU A 88 20.43 11.10 10.40
N LYS A 89 20.48 11.33 9.08
CA LYS A 89 19.29 11.59 8.25
C LYS A 89 19.06 10.41 7.31
N SER A 90 17.80 10.03 7.17
CA SER A 90 17.34 9.08 6.14
C SER A 90 17.79 9.56 4.76
N LYS A 91 18.22 8.61 3.93
CA LYS A 91 18.64 8.88 2.55
C LYS A 91 17.75 8.11 1.60
N GLN A 92 17.35 8.78 0.53
CA GLN A 92 16.74 8.15 -0.62
C GLN A 92 17.80 7.78 -1.64
N THR A 93 17.84 6.51 -2.04
CA THR A 93 18.75 6.03 -3.09
C THR A 93 17.92 5.42 -4.20
N VAL A 94 17.82 6.11 -5.35
CA VAL A 94 17.16 5.59 -6.54
C VAL A 94 18.02 4.51 -7.14
N VAL A 95 17.41 3.36 -7.42
CA VAL A 95 18.04 2.14 -7.92
C VAL A 95 17.14 1.47 -8.94
N GLN A 96 17.63 0.41 -9.56
CA GLN A 96 16.83 -0.46 -10.41
C GLN A 96 16.65 -1.80 -9.69
N ALA A 97 15.43 -2.33 -9.73
CA ALA A 97 15.10 -3.63 -9.18
C ALA A 97 14.73 -4.62 -10.30
N ILE A 98 14.97 -5.90 -10.06
CA ILE A 98 14.50 -7.01 -10.89
C ILE A 98 13.48 -7.80 -10.10
N LEU A 99 12.31 -8.00 -10.70
CA LEU A 99 11.26 -8.88 -10.20
C LEU A 99 11.41 -10.26 -10.86
N LYS A 100 11.41 -11.32 -10.05
CA LYS A 100 11.51 -12.71 -10.50
C LYS A 100 10.47 -13.57 -9.78
N GLN A 101 9.72 -14.39 -10.53
CA GLN A 101 8.78 -15.34 -9.92
C GLN A 101 9.52 -16.51 -9.27
N GLU A 102 9.05 -16.94 -8.11
CA GLU A 102 9.55 -18.10 -7.36
C GLU A 102 8.43 -19.14 -7.16
N PRO A 103 8.05 -19.88 -8.22
CA PRO A 103 6.96 -20.86 -8.18
C PRO A 103 7.19 -22.02 -7.20
N THR A 104 8.46 -22.26 -6.82
CA THR A 104 8.89 -23.30 -5.88
C THR A 104 8.91 -22.83 -4.43
N ASN A 105 8.50 -21.60 -4.15
CA ASN A 105 8.47 -21.08 -2.79
C ASN A 105 7.48 -21.90 -1.93
N PRO A 106 7.88 -22.39 -0.75
CA PRO A 106 7.06 -23.30 0.05
C PRO A 106 5.88 -22.61 0.75
N TYR A 107 5.91 -21.28 0.87
CA TYR A 107 4.88 -20.50 1.56
C TYR A 107 3.86 -19.90 0.58
N ASP A 108 4.32 -19.48 -0.60
CA ASP A 108 3.49 -18.88 -1.63
C ASP A 108 4.01 -19.21 -3.04
N LYS A 109 3.29 -20.07 -3.76
CA LYS A 109 3.60 -20.43 -5.16
C LYS A 109 3.59 -19.23 -6.13
N ASN A 110 3.00 -18.10 -5.74
CA ASN A 110 2.98 -16.89 -6.55
C ASN A 110 4.07 -15.90 -6.14
N ALA A 111 4.94 -16.25 -5.18
CA ALA A 111 5.96 -15.34 -4.64
C ALA A 111 6.78 -14.68 -5.75
N ILE A 112 6.97 -13.37 -5.62
CA ILE A 112 7.82 -12.58 -6.52
C ILE A 112 8.95 -11.97 -5.70
N GLN A 113 10.16 -12.43 -5.98
CA GLN A 113 11.40 -11.95 -5.40
C GLN A 113 11.77 -10.58 -5.97
N VAL A 114 12.30 -9.72 -5.10
CA VAL A 114 12.83 -8.41 -5.47
C VAL A 114 14.35 -8.42 -5.32
N TYR A 115 15.06 -8.25 -6.44
CA TYR A 115 16.51 -8.18 -6.49
C TYR A 115 16.98 -6.76 -6.81
N ILE A 116 18.03 -6.30 -6.15
CA ILE A 116 18.73 -5.04 -6.48
C ILE A 116 20.23 -5.32 -6.50
N ASN A 117 20.92 -4.90 -7.57
CA ASN A 117 22.34 -5.19 -7.78
C ASN A 117 22.68 -6.68 -7.60
N GLY A 118 21.78 -7.57 -8.05
CA GLY A 118 21.91 -9.02 -7.91
C GLY A 118 21.62 -9.56 -6.51
N LEU A 119 21.39 -8.73 -5.50
CA LEU A 119 21.08 -9.17 -4.13
C LEU A 119 19.58 -9.26 -3.91
N LEU A 120 19.11 -10.36 -3.33
CA LEU A 120 17.72 -10.47 -2.87
C LEU A 120 17.50 -9.48 -1.71
N VAL A 121 16.49 -8.63 -1.81
CA VAL A 121 16.20 -7.59 -0.81
C VAL A 121 14.84 -7.73 -0.15
N GLY A 122 13.98 -8.59 -0.69
CA GLY A 122 12.62 -8.82 -0.18
C GLY A 122 11.73 -9.45 -1.24
N TYR A 123 10.43 -9.36 -1.02
CA TYR A 123 9.38 -9.92 -1.86
C TYR A 123 8.28 -8.87 -2.09
N LEU A 124 7.46 -9.06 -3.12
CA LEU A 124 6.17 -8.39 -3.16
C LEU A 124 5.24 -8.96 -2.08
N SER A 125 4.25 -8.18 -1.62
CA SER A 125 3.20 -8.72 -0.75
C SER A 125 2.47 -9.87 -1.45
N LYS A 126 1.88 -10.78 -0.68
CA LYS A 126 1.21 -11.97 -1.22
C LYS A 126 0.09 -11.61 -2.20
N GLU A 127 -0.64 -10.54 -1.89
CA GLU A 127 -1.74 -10.01 -2.69
C GLU A 127 -1.20 -9.50 -4.03
N THR A 128 -0.21 -8.60 -3.98
CA THR A 128 0.46 -8.03 -5.16
C THR A 128 1.12 -9.11 -6.02
N ALA A 129 1.80 -10.06 -5.38
CA ALA A 129 2.49 -11.16 -6.06
C ALA A 129 1.50 -12.07 -6.80
N SER A 130 0.38 -12.41 -6.17
CA SER A 130 -0.70 -13.19 -6.77
C SER A 130 -1.30 -12.49 -7.99
N GLU A 131 -1.57 -11.19 -7.90
CA GLU A 131 -2.14 -10.42 -9.00
C GLU A 131 -1.16 -10.26 -10.15
N LEU A 132 0.07 -9.82 -9.87
CA LEU A 132 1.10 -9.66 -10.89
C LEU A 132 1.47 -10.99 -11.55
N SER A 133 1.56 -12.09 -10.79
CA SER A 133 1.81 -13.42 -11.35
C SER A 133 0.73 -13.83 -12.36
N LYS A 134 -0.56 -13.58 -12.04
CA LYS A 134 -1.67 -13.83 -12.98
C LYS A 134 -1.56 -12.96 -14.24
N ILE A 135 -1.26 -11.67 -14.08
CA ILE A 135 -1.09 -10.76 -15.22
C ILE A 135 0.04 -11.26 -16.13
N LEU A 136 1.19 -11.60 -15.55
CA LEU A 136 2.34 -12.10 -16.29
C LEU A 136 2.03 -13.42 -17.00
N GLY A 137 1.36 -14.35 -16.32
CA GLY A 137 0.91 -15.62 -16.91
C GLY A 137 -0.07 -15.43 -18.07
N ASN A 138 -1.02 -14.49 -17.95
CA ASN A 138 -1.95 -14.15 -19.03
C ASN A 138 -1.25 -13.53 -20.26
N LEU A 139 -0.13 -12.84 -20.04
CA LEU A 139 0.72 -12.31 -21.10
C LEU A 139 1.66 -13.37 -21.70
N GLY A 140 1.62 -14.61 -21.19
CA GLY A 140 2.45 -15.72 -21.66
C GLY A 140 3.88 -15.71 -21.12
N PHE A 141 4.18 -14.90 -20.11
CA PHE A 141 5.49 -14.91 -19.48
C PHE A 141 5.67 -16.16 -18.62
N ASN A 142 6.83 -16.80 -18.76
CA ASN A 142 7.23 -17.91 -17.90
C ASN A 142 7.92 -17.40 -16.62
N ASN A 143 8.17 -18.32 -15.69
CA ASN A 143 8.74 -17.99 -14.37
C ASN A 143 10.22 -17.54 -14.42
N GLU A 144 10.89 -17.71 -15.56
CA GLU A 144 12.24 -17.19 -15.80
C GLU A 144 12.24 -15.75 -16.33
N CYS A 145 11.06 -15.18 -16.61
CA CYS A 145 10.92 -13.79 -16.99
C CYS A 145 11.48 -12.87 -15.88
N LEU A 146 12.41 -12.01 -16.28
CA LEU A 146 13.01 -10.99 -15.43
C LEU A 146 12.45 -9.64 -15.85
N LEU A 147 11.75 -8.99 -14.92
CA LEU A 147 11.12 -7.69 -15.13
C LEU A 147 11.88 -6.61 -14.36
N GLN A 148 12.47 -5.66 -15.08
CA GLN A 148 13.18 -4.54 -14.50
C GLN A 148 12.24 -3.37 -14.24
N VAL A 149 12.33 -2.79 -13.04
CA VAL A 149 11.57 -1.62 -12.60
C VAL A 149 12.46 -0.60 -11.90
N ASN A 150 12.04 0.66 -11.88
CA ASN A 150 12.67 1.64 -11.00
C ASN A 150 12.28 1.35 -9.54
N ALA A 151 13.20 1.60 -8.62
CA ALA A 151 12.96 1.46 -7.20
C ALA A 151 13.69 2.55 -6.40
N ILE A 152 13.32 2.71 -5.14
CA ILE A 152 13.97 3.60 -4.21
C ILE A 152 14.21 2.88 -2.89
N VAL A 153 15.45 2.90 -2.42
CA VAL A 153 15.79 2.48 -1.06
C VAL A 153 15.62 3.69 -0.15
N ILE A 154 14.86 3.51 0.93
CA ILE A 154 14.53 4.54 1.92
C ILE A 154 14.95 4.10 3.32
N GLY A 155 14.93 5.02 4.28
CA GLY A 155 15.24 4.73 5.67
C GLY A 155 16.74 4.65 5.92
N GLY A 156 17.18 3.66 6.70
CA GLY A 156 18.59 3.48 6.99
C GLY A 156 19.20 4.64 7.77
N TRP A 157 18.52 5.07 8.83
CA TRP A 157 18.97 6.16 9.67
C TRP A 157 19.35 5.67 11.07
N ILE A 158 20.25 6.39 11.73
CA ILE A 158 20.67 6.11 13.12
C ILE A 158 20.88 7.42 13.86
N ASN A 159 20.32 7.55 15.06
CA ASN A 159 20.55 8.67 15.97
C ASN A 159 20.87 8.15 17.37
N LYS A 160 21.16 9.06 18.32
CA LYS A 160 21.56 8.70 19.69
C LYS A 160 20.57 7.82 20.46
N SER A 161 19.30 7.80 20.04
CA SER A 161 18.22 7.14 20.79
C SER A 161 17.59 5.97 20.04
N SER A 162 17.88 5.78 18.75
CA SER A 162 17.19 4.81 17.90
C SER A 162 17.82 4.72 16.52
N GLU A 163 17.44 3.67 15.79
CA GLU A 163 17.72 3.55 14.37
C GLU A 163 16.47 3.13 13.60
N GLY A 164 16.42 3.48 12.32
CA GLY A 164 15.43 3.01 11.37
C GLY A 164 16.01 1.98 10.44
N SER A 165 15.21 0.98 10.09
CA SER A 165 15.52 -0.01 9.06
C SER A 165 15.56 0.63 7.67
N TYR A 166 16.23 -0.04 6.74
CA TYR A 166 16.08 0.22 5.31
C TYR A 166 14.78 -0.40 4.82
N GLY A 167 14.08 0.29 3.94
CA GLY A 167 12.92 -0.22 3.20
C GLY A 167 13.10 -0.01 1.70
N VAL A 168 12.29 -0.69 0.89
CA VAL A 168 12.32 -0.54 -0.57
C VAL A 168 10.93 -0.23 -1.09
N ARG A 169 10.85 0.71 -2.04
CA ARG A 169 9.63 0.99 -2.79
C ARG A 169 9.83 0.91 -4.29
N LEU A 170 8.87 0.32 -5.00
CA LEU A 170 8.91 0.08 -6.45
C LEU A 170 8.05 1.09 -7.21
N ASP A 171 8.49 1.45 -8.42
CA ASP A 171 7.76 2.30 -9.36
C ASP A 171 6.80 1.47 -10.23
N LEU A 172 5.72 1.02 -9.61
CA LEU A 172 4.62 0.30 -10.27
C LEU A 172 3.34 1.17 -10.26
N PRO A 173 2.41 0.98 -11.21
CA PRO A 173 1.08 1.58 -11.16
C PRO A 173 0.25 0.96 -10.03
N GLU A 174 -0.55 1.77 -9.32
CA GLU A 174 -1.48 1.31 -8.28
C GLU A 174 -2.48 0.28 -8.84
N ASP A 175 -3.03 0.59 -10.01
CA ASP A 175 -3.80 -0.36 -10.82
C ASP A 175 -2.82 -1.25 -11.61
N LEU A 176 -2.59 -2.46 -11.12
CA LEU A 176 -1.66 -3.42 -11.73
C LEU A 176 -2.14 -3.89 -13.11
N ASP A 177 -3.43 -3.84 -13.44
CA ASP A 177 -3.91 -4.23 -14.77
C ASP A 177 -3.36 -3.32 -15.88
N LEU A 178 -2.97 -2.09 -15.56
CA LEU A 178 -2.30 -1.18 -16.49
C LEU A 178 -0.95 -1.75 -16.98
N ILE A 179 -0.28 -2.59 -16.18
CA ILE A 179 1.04 -3.17 -16.50
C ILE A 179 1.06 -3.86 -17.86
N ARG A 180 -0.06 -4.45 -18.29
CA ARG A 180 -0.20 -5.13 -19.60
C ARG A 180 0.19 -4.24 -20.78
N ASN A 181 0.00 -2.92 -20.64
CA ASN A 181 0.28 -1.94 -21.67
C ASN A 181 1.63 -1.22 -21.48
N LEU A 182 2.34 -1.52 -20.40
CA LEU A 182 3.55 -0.80 -19.98
C LEU A 182 4.83 -1.63 -20.11
N ILE A 183 4.70 -2.96 -20.22
CA ILE A 183 5.84 -3.86 -20.39
C ILE A 183 6.40 -3.74 -21.82
N THR A 184 7.71 -3.58 -21.93
CA THR A 184 8.46 -3.60 -23.20
C THR A 184 9.77 -4.36 -23.05
N THR A 185 10.35 -4.82 -24.16
CA THR A 185 11.68 -5.46 -24.21
C THR A 185 12.79 -4.46 -24.55
N GLU A 186 12.46 -3.19 -24.82
CA GLU A 186 13.41 -2.19 -25.31
C GLU A 186 14.27 -1.59 -24.18
N SER A 187 13.66 -0.79 -23.30
CA SER A 187 14.37 -0.14 -22.18
C SER A 187 13.40 0.46 -21.15
N LEU A 188 13.94 0.94 -20.01
CA LEU A 188 13.16 1.69 -19.01
C LEU A 188 12.67 3.04 -19.54
N GLU A 189 13.43 3.70 -20.41
CA GLU A 189 13.03 4.94 -21.06
C GLU A 189 11.80 4.70 -21.94
N LYS A 190 11.81 3.60 -22.71
CA LYS A 190 10.67 3.21 -23.53
C LYS A 190 9.45 2.87 -22.68
N ALA A 191 9.65 2.11 -21.60
CA ALA A 191 8.57 1.81 -20.66
C ALA A 191 7.97 3.09 -20.06
N ALA A 192 8.80 4.11 -19.77
CA ALA A 192 8.32 5.39 -19.27
C ALA A 192 7.56 6.21 -20.32
N GLU A 193 7.93 6.11 -21.60
CA GLU A 193 7.13 6.68 -22.70
C GLU A 193 5.73 6.05 -22.75
N LEU A 194 5.65 4.71 -22.64
CA LEU A 194 4.38 3.99 -22.60
C LEU A 194 3.53 4.43 -21.40
N ALA A 195 4.13 4.59 -20.22
CA ALA A 195 3.44 5.11 -19.04
C ALA A 195 2.88 6.52 -19.25
N ASN A 196 3.65 7.41 -19.88
CA ASN A 196 3.18 8.76 -20.19
C ASN A 196 2.05 8.78 -21.24
N ALA A 197 2.02 7.80 -22.14
CA ALA A 197 0.97 7.62 -23.16
C ALA A 197 -0.18 6.72 -22.68
N CYS A 198 -0.11 6.20 -21.45
CA CYS A 198 -1.09 5.27 -20.91
C CYS A 198 -2.48 5.93 -20.89
N THR A 199 -3.47 5.21 -21.43
CA THR A 199 -4.87 5.66 -21.40
C THR A 199 -5.41 5.68 -19.98
N ILE A 200 -6.47 6.44 -19.75
CA ILE A 200 -7.13 6.50 -18.45
C ILE A 200 -7.63 5.11 -17.98
N SER A 201 -7.57 4.86 -16.66
CA SER A 201 -8.06 3.62 -16.04
C SER A 201 -9.59 3.52 -16.06
N SER A 202 -10.14 2.36 -15.68
CA SER A 202 -11.60 2.18 -15.56
C SER A 202 -12.20 3.13 -14.52
N GLU A 203 -11.57 3.25 -13.35
CA GLU A 203 -11.94 4.20 -12.30
C GLU A 203 -11.93 5.66 -12.81
N GLN A 204 -10.89 6.05 -13.55
CA GLN A 204 -10.83 7.40 -14.13
C GLN A 204 -11.91 7.64 -15.20
N LYS A 205 -12.41 6.58 -15.86
CA LYS A 205 -13.51 6.69 -16.83
C LYS A 205 -14.86 6.95 -16.14
N GLU A 206 -15.03 6.56 -14.88
CA GLU A 206 -16.30 6.76 -14.15
C GLU A 206 -16.71 8.22 -14.13
N PHE A 207 -15.76 9.14 -13.95
CA PHE A 207 -16.01 10.58 -14.06
C PHE A 207 -16.76 10.97 -15.34
N PHE A 208 -16.32 10.48 -16.49
CA PHE A 208 -16.93 10.78 -17.79
C PHE A 208 -18.29 10.09 -17.95
N VAL A 209 -18.41 8.85 -17.47
CA VAL A 209 -19.67 8.10 -17.49
C VAL A 209 -20.75 8.80 -16.66
N ILE A 210 -20.42 9.21 -15.43
CA ILE A 210 -21.34 9.85 -14.48
C ILE A 210 -21.75 11.24 -14.95
N THR A 211 -20.79 12.04 -15.42
CA THR A 211 -21.06 13.40 -15.91
C THR A 211 -21.66 13.42 -17.31
N GLY A 212 -21.56 12.32 -18.07
CA GLY A 212 -21.96 12.24 -19.47
C GLY A 212 -21.07 13.05 -20.43
N LEU A 213 -19.86 13.43 -19.99
CA LEU A 213 -18.91 14.19 -20.80
C LEU A 213 -18.11 13.27 -21.72
N ASP A 214 -17.78 13.77 -22.92
CA ASP A 214 -16.83 13.10 -23.80
C ASP A 214 -15.40 13.17 -23.23
N ILE A 215 -14.63 12.11 -23.43
CA ILE A 215 -13.21 12.07 -23.05
C ILE A 215 -12.41 12.88 -24.08
N PRO A 216 -11.72 13.97 -23.69
CA PRO A 216 -10.88 14.70 -24.64
C PRO A 216 -9.75 13.82 -25.20
N GLU A 217 -9.51 13.87 -26.51
CA GLU A 217 -8.57 12.96 -27.22
C GLU A 217 -7.17 12.85 -26.61
N LYS A 218 -6.66 13.93 -26.00
CA LYS A 218 -5.31 13.99 -25.41
C LYS A 218 -5.27 13.61 -23.92
N THR A 219 -6.36 13.05 -23.39
CA THR A 219 -6.44 12.64 -21.99
C THR A 219 -5.68 11.34 -21.79
N THR A 220 -4.74 11.37 -20.84
CA THR A 220 -3.91 10.23 -20.44
C THR A 220 -4.09 10.03 -18.95
N TYR A 221 -3.71 8.85 -18.44
CA TYR A 221 -3.70 8.58 -17.01
C TYR A 221 -2.99 9.71 -16.24
N LYS A 222 -1.80 10.11 -16.73
CA LYS A 222 -0.95 11.12 -16.09
C LYS A 222 -1.59 12.50 -15.99
N ASN A 223 -2.32 12.93 -17.03
CA ASN A 223 -2.89 14.27 -17.09
C ASN A 223 -4.37 14.34 -16.67
N PHE A 224 -5.00 13.19 -16.40
CA PHE A 224 -6.42 13.05 -16.07
C PHE A 224 -6.87 14.04 -14.99
N ASN A 225 -6.21 14.09 -13.83
CA ASN A 225 -6.64 14.98 -12.74
C ASN A 225 -6.66 16.46 -13.14
N ARG A 226 -5.72 16.89 -13.99
CA ARG A 226 -5.70 18.25 -14.53
C ARG A 226 -6.88 18.50 -15.48
N VAL A 227 -7.18 17.53 -16.34
CA VAL A 227 -8.32 17.58 -17.27
C VAL A 227 -9.64 17.58 -16.50
N LYS A 228 -9.83 16.61 -15.58
CA LYS A 228 -10.99 16.50 -14.68
C LYS A 228 -11.25 17.80 -13.95
N ASN A 229 -10.25 18.37 -13.28
CA ASN A 229 -10.42 19.61 -12.52
C ASN A 229 -10.80 20.81 -13.39
N LYS A 230 -10.34 20.83 -14.66
CA LYS A 230 -10.75 21.87 -15.62
C LYS A 230 -12.21 21.69 -16.05
N LEU A 231 -12.59 20.46 -16.38
CA LEU A 231 -13.96 20.13 -16.79
C LEU A 231 -14.97 20.35 -15.66
N LEU A 232 -14.62 19.96 -14.42
CA LEU A 232 -15.45 20.19 -13.23
C LEU A 232 -15.83 21.66 -13.06
N LYS A 233 -14.85 22.57 -13.14
CA LYS A 233 -15.09 24.02 -13.06
C LYS A 233 -15.94 24.56 -14.20
N ASP A 234 -15.84 23.95 -15.37
CA ASP A 234 -16.64 24.34 -16.53
C ASP A 234 -18.09 23.91 -16.36
N ILE A 235 -18.34 22.64 -15.99
CA ILE A 235 -19.70 22.13 -15.79
C ILE A 235 -20.39 22.73 -14.57
N GLU A 236 -19.65 23.13 -13.52
CA GLU A 236 -20.21 23.85 -12.37
C GLU A 236 -21.03 25.08 -12.81
N VAL A 237 -20.56 25.79 -13.86
CA VAL A 237 -21.23 26.98 -14.39
C VAL A 237 -22.13 26.64 -15.58
N ASN A 238 -21.65 25.81 -16.50
CA ASN A 238 -22.26 25.63 -17.82
C ASN A 238 -23.16 24.39 -17.93
N ASN A 239 -23.04 23.44 -17.00
CA ASN A 239 -23.85 22.21 -16.96
C ASN A 239 -24.04 21.71 -15.51
N PRO A 240 -24.81 22.44 -14.68
CA PRO A 240 -24.93 22.16 -13.25
C PRO A 240 -25.57 20.81 -12.94
N GLU A 241 -26.35 20.22 -13.84
CA GLU A 241 -26.89 18.86 -13.67
C GLU A 241 -25.77 17.81 -13.69
N ALA A 242 -24.85 17.88 -14.66
CA ALA A 242 -23.70 16.99 -14.72
C ALA A 242 -22.78 17.19 -13.51
N HIS A 243 -22.62 18.44 -13.05
CA HIS A 243 -21.87 18.75 -11.84
C HIS A 243 -22.52 18.09 -10.61
N ALA A 244 -23.84 18.26 -10.43
CA ALA A 244 -24.59 17.67 -9.32
C ALA A 244 -24.45 16.14 -9.29
N LYS A 245 -24.59 15.44 -10.44
CA LYS A 245 -24.40 13.98 -10.52
C LYS A 245 -23.03 13.54 -10.00
N TRP A 246 -21.99 14.29 -10.31
CA TRP A 246 -20.65 13.98 -9.83
C TRP A 246 -20.50 14.24 -8.32
N ILE A 247 -21.08 15.33 -7.81
CA ILE A 247 -21.08 15.61 -6.36
C ILE A 247 -21.86 14.53 -5.61
N ASP A 248 -23.06 14.17 -6.08
CA ASP A 248 -23.88 13.12 -5.49
C ASP A 248 -23.11 11.79 -5.45
N HIS A 249 -22.44 11.41 -6.55
CA HIS A 249 -21.59 10.23 -6.58
C HIS A 249 -20.43 10.29 -5.58
N LEU A 250 -19.76 11.45 -5.44
CA LEU A 250 -18.70 11.61 -4.45
C LEU A 250 -19.25 11.45 -3.02
N THR A 251 -20.41 12.02 -2.73
CA THR A 251 -21.06 11.90 -1.42
C THR A 251 -21.48 10.45 -1.13
N GLU A 252 -22.03 9.73 -2.12
CA GLU A 252 -22.34 8.31 -1.99
C GLU A 252 -21.08 7.47 -1.71
N MET A 253 -19.98 7.75 -2.41
CA MET A 253 -18.70 7.07 -2.19
C MET A 253 -18.10 7.40 -0.82
N GLU A 254 -18.19 8.65 -0.37
CA GLU A 254 -17.75 9.04 0.98
C GLU A 254 -18.55 8.32 2.06
N GLU A 255 -19.88 8.21 1.93
CA GLU A 255 -20.72 7.46 2.87
C GLU A 255 -20.41 5.96 2.86
N LEU A 256 -20.20 5.34 1.68
CA LEU A 256 -19.82 3.92 1.58
C LEU A 256 -18.45 3.64 2.21
N ASN A 257 -17.46 4.50 1.96
CA ASN A 257 -16.14 4.38 2.54
C ASN A 257 -16.17 4.56 4.06
N ALA A 258 -16.97 5.51 4.55
CA ALA A 258 -17.16 5.70 5.98
C ALA A 258 -17.88 4.50 6.62
N GLU A 259 -18.88 3.91 5.95
CA GLU A 259 -19.52 2.67 6.38
C GLU A 259 -18.51 1.53 6.52
N GLU A 260 -17.74 1.25 5.46
CA GLU A 260 -16.72 0.20 5.47
C GLU A 260 -15.68 0.48 6.56
N GLY A 261 -15.20 1.72 6.66
CA GLY A 261 -14.26 2.16 7.68
C GLY A 261 -14.75 1.93 9.10
N VAL A 262 -16.03 2.18 9.40
CA VAL A 262 -16.62 1.87 10.72
C VAL A 262 -16.54 0.37 11.00
N TYR A 263 -16.94 -0.48 10.07
CA TYR A 263 -16.90 -1.92 10.28
C TYR A 263 -15.48 -2.48 10.37
N GLU A 264 -14.55 -1.99 9.55
CA GLU A 264 -13.14 -2.36 9.63
C GLU A 264 -12.55 -1.96 10.98
N PHE A 265 -12.79 -0.72 11.42
CA PHE A 265 -12.31 -0.20 12.70
C PHE A 265 -12.68 -1.13 13.87
N TRP A 266 -13.95 -1.52 13.96
CA TRP A 266 -14.48 -2.36 15.04
C TRP A 266 -14.21 -3.86 14.86
N THR A 267 -13.50 -4.26 13.82
CA THR A 267 -13.02 -5.63 13.64
C THR A 267 -11.51 -5.78 13.72
N ASP A 268 -10.79 -4.67 13.57
CA ASP A 268 -9.35 -4.56 13.73
C ASP A 268 -8.92 -4.79 15.19
N LYS A 269 -7.84 -5.53 15.36
CA LYS A 269 -7.40 -5.96 16.68
C LYS A 269 -6.79 -4.81 17.48
N ASP A 270 -6.01 -3.95 16.83
CA ASP A 270 -5.26 -2.89 17.49
C ASP A 270 -6.23 -1.80 17.97
N ASN A 271 -7.23 -1.46 17.16
CA ASN A 271 -8.31 -0.54 17.56
C ASN A 271 -9.12 -1.07 18.75
N LEU A 272 -9.49 -2.35 18.75
CA LEU A 272 -10.19 -2.98 19.88
C LEU A 272 -9.35 -2.99 21.16
N GLU A 273 -8.03 -3.09 21.04
CA GLU A 273 -7.11 -2.98 22.18
C GLU A 273 -7.03 -1.54 22.71
N GLU A 274 -7.01 -0.53 21.84
CA GLU A 274 -7.01 0.89 22.22
C GLU A 274 -8.27 1.28 22.99
N PHE A 275 -9.43 0.79 22.55
CA PHE A 275 -10.71 1.01 23.23
C PHE A 275 -10.95 0.06 24.40
N TRP A 276 -9.97 -0.78 24.75
CA TRP A 276 -10.05 -1.73 25.87
C TRP A 276 -11.30 -2.62 25.84
N ILE A 277 -11.71 -3.05 24.64
CA ILE A 277 -12.97 -3.78 24.44
C ILE A 277 -12.73 -5.15 23.78
N LYS A 278 -13.54 -6.14 24.12
CA LYS A 278 -13.58 -7.45 23.46
C LYS A 278 -14.20 -7.28 22.07
N LYS A 279 -13.85 -8.18 21.13
CA LYS A 279 -14.39 -8.13 19.77
C LYS A 279 -15.92 -8.31 19.80
N PRO A 280 -16.70 -7.32 19.34
CA PRO A 280 -18.15 -7.45 19.31
C PRO A 280 -18.58 -8.47 18.26
N LYS A 281 -19.72 -9.13 18.49
CA LYS A 281 -20.38 -9.94 17.46
C LYS A 281 -20.87 -9.02 16.36
N LYS A 282 -20.88 -9.52 15.12
CA LYS A 282 -21.40 -8.78 13.96
C LYS A 282 -22.84 -8.26 14.18
N THR A 283 -23.67 -9.00 14.91
CA THR A 283 -25.04 -8.58 15.24
C THR A 283 -25.10 -7.45 16.27
N GLU A 284 -24.15 -7.39 17.21
CA GLU A 284 -24.06 -6.32 18.23
C GLU A 284 -23.60 -5.02 17.57
N LEU A 285 -22.53 -5.09 16.77
CA LEU A 285 -22.02 -3.94 16.01
C LEU A 285 -23.06 -3.37 15.05
N LYS A 286 -23.72 -4.23 14.27
CA LYS A 286 -24.82 -3.78 13.38
C LYS A 286 -25.95 -3.10 14.15
N LYS A 287 -26.29 -3.60 15.34
CA LYS A 287 -27.35 -3.01 16.16
C LYS A 287 -26.93 -1.65 16.71
N ALA A 288 -25.69 -1.53 17.22
CA ALA A 288 -25.15 -0.27 17.72
C ALA A 288 -25.14 0.80 16.63
N VAL A 289 -24.60 0.46 15.47
CA VAL A 289 -24.56 1.32 14.30
C VAL A 289 -25.98 1.72 13.85
N ASN A 290 -26.91 0.78 13.73
CA ASN A 290 -28.28 1.10 13.32
C ASN A 290 -28.98 2.03 14.31
N ASN A 291 -28.79 1.84 15.62
CA ASN A 291 -29.37 2.74 16.63
C ASN A 291 -28.87 4.18 16.43
N LEU A 292 -27.55 4.36 16.24
CA LEU A 292 -26.97 5.70 16.03
C LEU A 292 -27.40 6.30 14.67
N ARG A 293 -27.51 5.48 13.63
CA ARG A 293 -28.05 5.90 12.32
C ARG A 293 -29.51 6.34 12.44
N ASP A 294 -30.33 5.63 13.22
CA ASP A 294 -31.74 5.99 13.50
C ASP A 294 -31.85 7.28 14.34
N GLU A 295 -30.85 7.57 15.19
CA GLU A 295 -30.70 8.84 15.92
C GLU A 295 -30.24 10.00 15.04
N GLY A 296 -29.88 9.73 13.78
CA GLY A 296 -29.55 10.73 12.78
C GLY A 296 -28.05 10.93 12.54
N HIS A 297 -27.18 10.11 13.11
CA HIS A 297 -25.75 10.14 12.82
C HIS A 297 -25.48 9.63 11.39
N SER A 298 -24.63 10.34 10.65
CA SER A 298 -24.11 9.92 9.35
C SER A 298 -23.02 8.86 9.50
N TRP A 299 -22.61 8.20 8.41
CA TRP A 299 -21.50 7.25 8.47
C TRP A 299 -20.19 7.97 8.77
N ALA A 300 -20.03 9.19 8.25
CA ALA A 300 -18.93 10.06 8.57
C ALA A 300 -18.85 10.38 10.07
N ASP A 301 -19.97 10.69 10.73
CA ASP A 301 -19.99 10.93 12.19
C ASP A 301 -19.51 9.70 12.97
N LEU A 302 -19.96 8.50 12.57
CA LEU A 302 -19.59 7.24 13.23
C LEU A 302 -18.12 6.86 12.99
N TYR A 303 -17.59 7.19 11.81
CA TYR A 303 -16.20 6.95 11.45
C TYR A 303 -15.25 7.94 12.14
N ASP A 304 -15.59 9.22 12.13
CA ASP A 304 -14.76 10.29 12.70
C ASP A 304 -14.82 10.33 14.23
N SER A 305 -15.88 9.78 14.83
CA SER A 305 -16.09 9.72 16.29
C SER A 305 -16.38 8.29 16.76
N PRO A 306 -15.38 7.38 16.75
CA PRO A 306 -15.57 5.98 17.15
C PRO A 306 -16.12 5.84 18.57
N GLU A 307 -15.92 6.81 19.45
CA GLU A 307 -16.46 6.82 20.82
C GLU A 307 -18.00 6.69 20.84
N LEU A 308 -18.71 7.21 19.84
CA LEU A 308 -20.16 7.05 19.72
C LEU A 308 -20.55 5.57 19.58
N VAL A 309 -19.82 4.85 18.73
CA VAL A 309 -20.05 3.42 18.50
C VAL A 309 -19.63 2.61 19.71
N TYR A 310 -18.54 3.00 20.39
CA TYR A 310 -18.12 2.40 21.66
C TYR A 310 -19.22 2.49 22.72
N ASP A 311 -19.72 3.69 22.99
CA ASP A 311 -20.73 3.92 24.03
C ASP A 311 -22.00 3.12 23.78
N GLU A 312 -22.46 3.06 22.53
CA GLU A 312 -23.65 2.29 22.16
C GLU A 312 -23.39 0.77 22.22
N LEU A 313 -22.17 0.31 21.87
CA LEU A 313 -21.77 -1.09 22.02
C LEU A 313 -21.81 -1.54 23.49
N ILE A 314 -21.23 -0.75 24.41
CA ILE A 314 -21.23 -1.06 25.85
C ILE A 314 -22.64 -1.02 26.42
N LYS A 315 -23.48 -0.08 25.97
CA LYS A 315 -24.90 -0.04 26.35
C LYS A 315 -25.68 -1.28 25.89
N ILE A 316 -25.37 -1.82 24.71
CA ILE A 316 -25.98 -3.05 24.19
C ILE A 316 -25.47 -4.30 24.91
N ASN A 317 -24.16 -4.37 25.16
CA ASN A 317 -23.52 -5.49 25.84
C ASN A 317 -22.37 -5.01 26.73
N PRO A 318 -22.62 -4.78 28.03
CA PRO A 318 -21.61 -4.33 28.97
C PRO A 318 -20.44 -5.30 29.14
N ASP A 319 -20.64 -6.60 28.88
CA ASP A 319 -19.58 -7.61 29.00
C ASP A 319 -18.49 -7.49 27.93
N LEU A 320 -18.67 -6.59 26.94
CA LEU A 320 -17.66 -6.27 25.94
C LEU A 320 -16.49 -5.49 26.54
N GLU A 321 -16.69 -4.68 27.57
CA GLU A 321 -15.59 -3.99 28.24
C GLU A 321 -14.64 -5.03 28.86
N ARG A 322 -13.32 -4.80 28.73
CA ARG A 322 -12.33 -5.67 29.37
C ARG A 322 -12.13 -5.20 30.82
N ASP A 323 -12.02 -6.16 31.74
CA ASP A 323 -11.74 -5.91 33.15
C ASP A 323 -10.33 -5.33 33.39
#